data_AF-A0A7S2TF49-F1
#
_entry.id   AF-A0A7S2TF49-F1
#
_cell.length_a   1.000
_cell.length_b   1.000
_cell.length_c   1.000
_cell.angle_alpha   90.00
_cell.angle_beta   90.00
_cell.angle_gamma   90.00
#
_symmetry.space_group_name_H-M   'P 1'
#
loop_
_entity.id
_entity.type
_entity.pdbx_description
1 polymer ?
#
loop_
_entity_poly.entity_id
_entity_poly.type
_entity_poly.pdbx_seq_one_letter_code
_entity_poly.pdbx_strand_id
1 'polypeptide(L)'
;MNPLTTGPLVLVHELVCANGPGVCYHMGGPLTLGDIEEISGDPCVKCPWHSYLVSLTCGKKYSQTVEFDSRGKPKRVNAWSTGKTQQQRVHHVAVDANGGVIVTLSKDSAAMKSDKYATDAEASRCFEKALGNSKR
;
A
#
# COMPACT_ATOMS: atom_id res chain seq x y z
N MET A 1 31.89 6.69 10.02
CA MET A 1 30.77 5.88 9.48
C MET A 1 29.53 6.28 10.27
N ASN A 2 28.65 7.10 9.68
CA ASN A 2 27.47 7.59 10.40
C ASN A 2 26.41 6.48 10.47
N PRO A 3 25.79 6.24 11.64
CA PRO A 3 24.74 5.24 11.76
C PRO A 3 23.54 5.68 10.95
N LEU A 4 23.07 4.81 10.05
CA LEU A 4 21.76 4.94 9.41
C LEU A 4 20.72 5.05 10.53
N THR A 5 19.99 6.16 10.57
CA THR A 5 18.88 6.32 11.52
C THR A 5 17.77 5.38 11.10
N THR A 6 17.71 4.20 11.75
CA THR A 6 16.65 3.22 11.55
C THR A 6 15.36 3.71 12.22
N GLY A 7 14.66 4.63 11.55
CA GLY A 7 13.26 4.94 11.86
C GLY A 7 12.32 3.88 11.25
N PRO A 8 11.10 3.70 11.77
CA PRO A 8 10.14 2.76 11.22
C PRO A 8 9.78 3.15 9.77
N LEU A 9 10.23 2.29 8.84
CA LEU A 9 9.65 1.96 7.54
C LEU A 9 8.42 2.77 7.12
N VAL A 10 8.59 3.69 6.18
CA VAL A 10 7.46 4.24 5.42
C VAL A 10 7.87 4.33 3.94
N LEU A 11 7.11 3.66 3.08
CA LEU A 11 7.05 3.96 1.65
C LEU A 11 6.60 5.42 1.52
N VAL A 12 7.54 6.35 1.38
CA VAL A 12 7.21 7.75 1.15
C VAL A 12 7.46 8.09 -0.32
N HIS A 13 6.36 8.58 -0.91
CA HIS A 13 6.21 9.33 -2.16
C HIS A 13 6.41 8.61 -3.50
N GLU A 14 7.29 7.61 -3.61
CA GLU A 14 7.45 6.87 -4.87
C GLU A 14 7.52 5.38 -4.59
N LEU A 15 6.35 4.73 -4.58
CA LEU A 15 6.26 3.31 -4.27
C LEU A 15 7.12 2.48 -5.24
N VAL A 16 8.15 1.83 -4.71
CA VAL A 16 9.07 1.01 -5.48
C VAL A 16 8.40 -0.30 -5.89
N CYS A 17 8.01 -0.41 -7.16
CA CYS A 17 7.97 -1.68 -7.88
C CYS A 17 9.12 -1.68 -8.89
N ALA A 18 9.73 -2.84 -9.13
CA ALA A 18 10.90 -2.96 -10.01
C ALA A 18 10.67 -2.41 -11.43
N ASN A 19 9.41 -2.29 -11.86
CA ASN A 19 9.01 -1.89 -13.22
C ASN A 19 7.95 -0.78 -13.28
N GLY A 20 7.67 -0.02 -12.20
CA GLY A 20 6.68 1.06 -12.26
C GLY A 20 6.25 1.67 -10.91
N PRO A 21 5.33 2.65 -10.93
CA PRO A 21 4.79 3.26 -9.71
C PRO A 21 4.00 2.21 -8.94
N GLY A 22 4.15 2.16 -7.62
CA GLY A 22 3.59 1.04 -6.87
C GLY A 22 2.09 0.88 -6.99
N VAL A 23 1.73 -0.38 -7.15
CA VAL A 23 0.42 -0.87 -7.57
C VAL A 23 -0.24 -1.67 -6.46
N CYS A 24 -1.55 -1.49 -6.32
CA CYS A 24 -2.35 -2.15 -5.30
C CYS A 24 -2.54 -3.64 -5.64
N TYR A 25 -2.26 -4.54 -4.69
CA TYR A 25 -2.46 -5.99 -4.84
C TYR A 25 -3.89 -6.42 -5.22
N HIS A 26 -4.90 -5.57 -5.03
CA HIS A 26 -6.29 -5.88 -5.37
C HIS A 26 -6.45 -5.93 -6.90
N MET A 27 -6.29 -4.78 -7.56
CA MET A 27 -6.59 -4.60 -8.99
C MET A 27 -5.58 -3.71 -9.71
N GLY A 28 -4.35 -3.58 -9.19
CA GLY A 28 -3.30 -2.78 -9.84
C GLY A 28 -3.45 -1.27 -9.71
N GLY A 29 -4.34 -0.77 -8.84
CA GLY A 29 -4.56 0.66 -8.67
C GLY A 29 -3.31 1.41 -8.19
N PRO A 30 -3.09 2.67 -8.62
CA PRO A 30 -1.89 3.42 -8.31
C PRO A 30 -1.90 3.85 -6.85
N LEU A 31 -1.15 3.16 -6.01
CA LEU A 31 -1.05 3.52 -4.60
C LEU A 31 -0.28 4.83 -4.41
N THR A 32 0.53 5.26 -5.40
CA THR A 32 1.27 6.53 -5.37
C THR A 32 0.35 7.74 -5.37
N LEU A 33 -0.88 7.57 -5.85
CA LEU A 33 -1.92 8.62 -5.89
C LEU A 33 -2.91 8.49 -4.73
N GLY A 34 -2.69 7.55 -3.80
CA GLY A 34 -3.55 7.34 -2.65
C GLY A 34 -3.16 8.23 -1.48
N ASP A 35 -4.15 8.66 -0.70
CA ASP A 35 -3.91 9.36 0.56
C ASP A 35 -3.31 8.41 1.60
N ILE A 36 -2.48 8.97 2.49
CA ILE A 36 -1.98 8.26 3.67
C ILE A 36 -2.86 8.64 4.87
N GLU A 37 -3.46 7.65 5.50
CA GLU A 37 -4.31 7.78 6.68
C GLU A 37 -3.71 6.95 7.83
N GLU A 38 -3.81 7.44 9.07
CA GLU A 38 -3.40 6.67 10.26
C GLU A 38 -4.57 5.82 10.77
N ILE A 39 -4.42 4.50 10.79
CA ILE A 39 -5.45 3.56 11.19
C ILE A 39 -4.97 2.76 12.39
N SER A 40 -5.56 3.01 13.56
CA SER A 40 -5.16 2.34 14.82
C SER A 40 -3.67 2.49 15.13
N GLY A 41 -3.08 3.66 14.85
CA GLY A 41 -1.66 3.95 15.05
C GLY A 41 -0.72 3.39 13.99
N ASP A 42 -1.25 2.76 12.92
CA ASP A 42 -0.46 2.25 11.79
C ASP A 42 -0.70 3.13 10.55
N PRO A 43 0.35 3.72 9.95
CA PRO A 43 0.21 4.47 8.70
C PRO A 43 -0.23 3.54 7.56
N CYS A 44 -1.32 3.90 6.90
CA CYS A 44 -1.92 3.12 5.83
C CYS A 44 -2.10 3.97 4.58
N VAL A 45 -1.78 3.42 3.41
CA VAL A 45 -2.17 4.04 2.13
C VAL A 45 -3.55 3.58 1.72
N LYS A 46 -4.39 4.53 1.31
CA LYS A 46 -5.73 4.29 0.77
C LYS A 46 -5.69 4.28 -0.74
N CYS A 47 -5.94 3.12 -1.34
CA CYS A 47 -5.99 2.98 -2.78
C CYS A 47 -7.10 3.84 -3.39
N PRO A 48 -6.83 4.70 -4.39
CA PRO A 48 -7.82 5.63 -4.95
C PRO A 48 -8.93 4.93 -5.72
N TRP A 49 -8.71 3.72 -6.25
CA TRP A 49 -9.72 3.03 -7.06
C TRP A 49 -10.82 2.37 -6.24
N HIS A 50 -10.49 1.82 -5.07
CA HIS A 50 -11.43 0.99 -4.30
C HIS A 50 -11.38 1.25 -2.80
N SER A 51 -10.66 2.29 -2.35
CA SER A 51 -10.49 2.65 -0.93
C SER A 51 -9.93 1.51 -0.06
N TYR A 52 -9.12 0.63 -0.64
CA TYR A 52 -8.43 -0.41 0.12
C TYR A 52 -7.32 0.24 0.95
N LEU A 53 -7.40 0.06 2.27
CA LEU A 53 -6.38 0.52 3.21
C LEU A 53 -5.32 -0.56 3.37
N VAL A 54 -4.08 -0.19 3.06
CA VAL A 54 -2.92 -1.09 3.12
C VAL A 54 -1.90 -0.51 4.09
N SER A 55 -1.55 -1.27 5.12
CA SER A 55 -0.50 -0.92 6.08
C SER A 55 0.82 -0.69 5.36
N LEU A 56 1.44 0.47 5.60
CA LEU A 56 2.79 0.79 5.11
C LEU A 56 3.85 0.03 5.91
N THR A 57 3.55 -0.35 7.14
CA THR A 57 4.46 -1.10 8.02
C THR A 57 4.55 -2.58 7.64
N CYS A 58 3.40 -3.23 7.39
CA CYS A 58 3.35 -4.69 7.21
C CYS A 58 2.68 -5.18 5.92
N GLY A 59 2.11 -4.29 5.10
CA GLY A 59 1.49 -4.64 3.82
C GLY A 59 0.20 -5.47 3.94
N LYS A 60 -0.39 -5.53 5.14
CA LYS A 60 -1.69 -6.14 5.38
C LYS A 60 -2.81 -5.16 5.07
N LYS A 61 -3.96 -5.71 4.65
CA LYS A 61 -5.18 -4.92 4.47
C LYS A 61 -5.82 -4.66 5.82
N TYR A 62 -6.19 -3.40 6.06
CA TYR A 62 -7.13 -3.04 7.12
C TYR A 62 -8.57 -3.15 6.63
N SER A 63 -9.44 -3.64 7.51
CA SER A 63 -10.87 -3.76 7.24
C SER A 63 -11.69 -3.53 8.48
N GLN A 64 -12.93 -3.11 8.25
CA GLN A 64 -14.01 -3.18 9.22
C GLN A 64 -15.16 -3.95 8.61
N THR A 65 -15.77 -4.79 9.45
CA THR A 65 -17.04 -5.45 9.20
C THR A 65 -18.13 -4.41 9.29
N VAL A 66 -18.95 -4.37 8.24
CA VAL A 66 -20.16 -3.55 8.17
C VAL A 66 -21.34 -4.50 8.19
N GLU A 67 -22.21 -4.35 9.19
CA GLU A 67 -23.51 -5.01 9.26
C GLU A 67 -24.62 -4.01 8.94
N PHE A 68 -25.76 -4.48 8.47
CA PHE A 68 -26.92 -3.64 8.23
C PHE A 68 -27.90 -3.79 9.39
N ASP A 69 -28.36 -2.67 9.95
CA ASP A 69 -29.40 -2.70 10.98
C ASP A 69 -30.76 -3.13 10.39
N SER A 70 -31.77 -3.30 11.25
CA SER A 70 -33.13 -3.65 10.83
C SER A 70 -33.81 -2.62 9.92
N ARG A 71 -33.21 -1.43 9.75
CA ARG A 71 -33.65 -0.34 8.86
C ARG A 71 -32.78 -0.22 7.61
N GLY A 72 -31.86 -1.17 7.38
CA GLY A 72 -30.96 -1.19 6.23
C GLY A 72 -29.82 -0.19 6.29
N LYS A 73 -29.51 0.40 7.46
CA LYS A 73 -28.38 1.33 7.59
C LYS A 73 -27.09 0.57 7.89
N PRO A 74 -25.99 0.87 7.17
CA PRO A 74 -24.70 0.24 7.44
C PRO A 74 -24.14 0.74 8.77
N LYS A 75 -23.73 -0.20 9.63
CA LYS A 75 -23.08 0.04 10.91
C LYS A 75 -21.76 -0.72 10.93
N ARG A 76 -20.67 -0.02 11.23
CA ARG A 76 -19.37 -0.62 11.51
C ARG A 76 -19.45 -1.30 12.88
N VAL A 77 -19.26 -2.61 12.94
CA VAL A 77 -19.52 -3.42 14.15
C VAL A 77 -18.27 -3.85 14.90
N ASN A 78 -17.09 -3.65 14.31
CA ASN A 78 -15.81 -3.95 14.93
C ASN A 78 -14.83 -2.78 14.78
N ALA A 79 -13.82 -2.77 15.64
CA ALA A 79 -12.65 -1.93 15.46
C ALA A 79 -11.91 -2.32 14.16
N TRP A 80 -11.08 -1.39 13.66
CA TRP A 80 -10.18 -1.68 12.56
C TRP A 80 -9.30 -2.89 12.89
N SER A 81 -9.24 -3.85 11.97
CA SER A 81 -8.39 -5.02 12.09
C SER A 81 -7.70 -5.34 10.78
N THR A 82 -6.55 -6.01 10.88
CA THR A 82 -5.83 -6.50 9.71
C THR A 82 -6.24 -7.93 9.36
N GLY A 83 -6.14 -8.27 8.08
CA GLY A 83 -6.23 -9.66 7.64
C GLY A 83 -5.08 -10.51 8.18
N LYS A 84 -5.24 -11.84 8.16
CA LYS A 84 -4.22 -12.78 8.66
C LYS A 84 -2.92 -12.75 7.85
N THR A 85 -3.00 -12.44 6.56
CA THR A 85 -1.91 -12.57 5.61
C THR A 85 -1.50 -11.23 5.03
N GLN A 86 -0.21 -11.05 4.81
CA GLN A 86 0.33 -9.94 4.03
C GLN A 86 -0.12 -10.08 2.58
N GLN A 87 -0.58 -8.98 1.99
CA GLN A 87 -1.09 -8.97 0.61
C GLN A 87 -0.23 -8.10 -0.30
N GLN A 88 0.28 -6.98 0.26
CA GLN A 88 1.18 -6.06 -0.40
C GLN A 88 2.62 -6.33 0.08
N ARG A 89 3.55 -6.50 -0.86
CA ARG A 89 4.97 -6.57 -0.53
C ARG A 89 5.45 -5.22 -0.02
N VAL A 90 6.15 -5.25 1.10
CA VAL A 90 6.80 -4.06 1.70
C VAL A 90 8.30 -4.23 1.55
N HIS A 91 8.98 -3.13 1.27
CA HIS A 91 10.43 -3.06 1.11
C HIS A 91 11.03 -2.20 2.21
N HIS A 92 12.29 -2.48 2.54
CA HIS A 92 12.97 -1.72 3.58
C HIS A 92 13.46 -0.39 3.02
N VAL A 93 13.20 0.69 3.75
CA VAL A 93 13.59 2.05 3.36
C VAL A 93 14.42 2.64 4.50
N ALA A 94 15.56 3.22 4.15
CA ALA A 94 16.41 3.99 5.05
C ALA A 94 16.68 5.35 4.44
N VAL A 95 16.81 6.37 5.29
CA VAL A 95 17.26 7.71 4.87
C VAL A 95 18.67 7.90 5.38
N ASP A 96 19.60 8.25 4.51
CA ASP A 96 20.98 8.52 4.90
C ASP A 96 21.13 9.91 5.54
N ALA A 97 22.32 10.20 6.06
CA ALA A 97 22.61 11.46 6.74
C ALA A 97 22.49 12.70 5.83
N ASN A 98 22.47 12.52 4.51
CA ASN A 98 22.33 13.58 3.51
C ASN A 98 20.88 13.69 2.99
N GLY A 99 19.93 12.94 3.54
CA GLY A 99 18.55 12.90 3.07
C GLY A 99 18.34 12.01 1.84
N GLY A 100 19.33 11.22 1.44
CA GLY A 100 19.21 10.23 0.37
C GLY A 100 18.32 9.05 0.81
N VAL A 101 17.38 8.65 -0.04
CA VAL A 101 16.48 7.52 0.23
C VAL A 101 17.08 6.23 -0.36
N ILE A 102 17.36 5.26 0.50
CA ILE A 102 17.89 3.95 0.15
C ILE A 102 16.79 2.91 0.31
N VAL A 103 16.47 2.19 -0.77
CA VAL A 103 15.45 1.14 -0.77
C VAL A 103 16.10 -0.22 -0.96
N THR A 104 15.90 -1.11 0.02
CA THR A 104 16.32 -2.51 -0.03
C THR A 104 15.11 -3.38 -0.36
N LEU A 105 15.12 -3.97 -1.56
CA LEU A 105 14.06 -4.85 -2.02
C LEU A 105 13.98 -6.10 -1.14
N SER A 106 12.78 -6.38 -0.65
CA SER A 106 12.46 -7.60 0.10
C SER A 106 12.46 -8.79 -0.87
N LYS A 107 13.42 -9.70 -0.68
CA LYS A 107 13.59 -10.93 -1.47
C LYS A 107 12.87 -12.14 -0.87
N ASP A 108 11.90 -11.91 0.02
CA ASP A 108 11.16 -13.00 0.64
C ASP A 108 10.54 -13.91 -0.43
N SER A 109 10.78 -15.22 -0.31
CA SER A 109 10.44 -16.23 -1.31
C SER A 109 8.95 -16.55 -1.35
N ALA A 110 8.19 -16.09 -0.35
CA ALA A 110 6.75 -16.21 -0.35
C ALA A 110 6.13 -15.32 -1.44
N ALA A 111 5.42 -15.94 -2.39
CA ALA A 111 4.67 -15.24 -3.42
C ALA A 111 3.53 -14.42 -2.79
N MET A 112 3.45 -13.14 -3.13
CA MET A 112 2.42 -12.21 -2.67
C MET A 112 1.49 -11.81 -3.80
N LYS A 113 0.24 -11.44 -3.47
CA LYS A 113 -0.75 -11.02 -4.47
C LYS A 113 -0.36 -9.77 -5.25
N SER A 114 0.56 -8.97 -4.74
CA SER A 114 1.10 -7.79 -5.41
C SER A 114 2.14 -8.15 -6.48
N ASP A 115 2.81 -9.30 -6.38
CA ASP A 115 3.94 -9.65 -7.26
C ASP A 115 3.50 -9.74 -8.73
N LYS A 116 2.29 -10.24 -9.00
CA LYS A 116 1.72 -10.30 -10.35
C LYS A 116 1.64 -8.94 -11.05
N TYR A 117 1.54 -7.85 -10.29
CA TYR A 117 1.46 -6.50 -10.86
C TYR A 117 2.84 -5.80 -10.86
N ALA A 118 3.82 -6.32 -10.13
CA ALA A 118 5.16 -5.76 -10.05
C ALA A 118 6.08 -6.25 -11.19
N THR A 119 5.82 -7.45 -11.73
CA THR A 119 6.62 -8.06 -12.81
C THR A 119 5.97 -7.95 -14.18
N ASP A 120 4.67 -7.65 -14.24
CA ASP A 120 3.92 -7.49 -15.48
C ASP A 120 4.03 -6.05 -16.00
N ALA A 121 4.68 -5.90 -17.15
CA ALA A 121 4.90 -4.60 -17.81
C ALA A 121 3.59 -3.94 -18.29
N GLU A 122 2.52 -4.71 -18.53
CA GLU A 122 1.22 -4.18 -18.93
C GLU A 122 0.41 -3.71 -17.71
N ALA A 123 0.48 -4.45 -16.60
CA ALA A 123 -0.10 -4.04 -15.32
C ALA A 123 0.57 -2.79 -14.73
N SER A 124 1.86 -2.61 -15.01
CA SER A 124 2.61 -1.42 -14.58
C SER A 124 2.14 -0.13 -15.29
N ARG A 125 1.37 -0.23 -16.40
CA ARG A 125 0.77 0.93 -17.10
C ARG A 125 -0.51 1.45 -16.46
N CYS A 126 -0.94 0.91 -15.32
CA CYS A 126 -2.13 1.37 -14.61
C CYS A 126 -2.06 2.86 -14.21
N PHE A 127 -0.87 3.44 -14.09
CA PHE A 127 -0.68 4.88 -13.84
C PHE A 127 -1.19 5.77 -14.98
N GLU A 128 -0.89 5.44 -16.24
CA GLU A 128 -1.39 6.21 -17.40
C GLU A 128 -2.92 6.16 -17.49
N LYS A 129 -3.51 4.99 -17.20
CA LYS A 129 -4.96 4.82 -17.14
C LYS A 129 -5.59 5.64 -16.02
N ALA A 130 -4.93 5.78 -14.87
CA ALA A 130 -5.42 6.56 -13.75
C ALA A 130 -5.44 8.07 -14.05
N LEU A 131 -4.40 8.59 -14.70
CA LEU A 131 -4.34 9.98 -15.15
C LEU A 131 -5.39 10.27 -16.23
N GLY A 132 -5.67 9.32 -17.13
CA GLY A 132 -6.66 9.46 -18.20
C GLY A 132 -8.12 9.39 -17.74
N ASN A 133 -8.42 8.80 -16.58
CA ASN A 133 -9.79 8.63 -16.07
C ASN A 133 -10.27 9.76 -15.12
N SER A 134 -9.47 10.81 -14.91
CA SER A 134 -9.80 11.97 -14.06
C SER A 134 -10.87 12.91 -14.65
N LYS A 135 -11.62 12.50 -15.68
CA LYS A 135 -12.81 13.21 -16.16
C LYS A 135 -14.05 12.35 -15.96
N ARG A 136 -14.67 12.49 -14.79
CA ARG A 136 -16.10 12.25 -14.62
C ARG A 136 -16.63 13.00 -13.39
#